data_AF-A0A9D4BCR4-F1
#
_entry.id   AF-A0A9D4BCR4-F1
#
_cell.length_a   1.000
_cell.length_b   1.000
_cell.length_c   1.000
_cell.angle_alpha   90.00
_cell.angle_beta   90.00
_cell.angle_gamma   90.00
#
_symmetry.space_group_name_H-M   'P 1'
#
loop_
_entity.id
_entity.type
_entity.pdbx_description
1 polymer ?
#
loop_
_entity_poly.entity_id
_entity_poly.type
_entity_poly.pdbx_seq_one_letter_code
_entity_poly.pdbx_strand_id
1 'polypeptide(L)'
;MLKFHACARSLPVKQRVEDNPGFFYGVLKSVSYSMMRILQKQQKACAENLNQSQLNASITWLCWKAFLVTYRLRLCFPRLTNLVKAGVVVVKKHLRQSDLIFLESIAGDDLPSVFENIMV
;
A
#
# COMPACT_ATOMS: atom_id res chain seq x y z
N MET A 1 -14.11 11.25 -4.47
CA MET A 1 -12.70 11.69 -4.31
C MET A 1 -12.09 10.81 -3.22
N LEU A 2 -10.97 10.14 -3.46
CA LEU A 2 -10.42 9.15 -2.51
C LEU A 2 -10.05 9.81 -1.18
N LYS A 3 -10.36 9.19 -0.04
CA LYS A 3 -10.16 9.78 1.31
C LYS A 3 -8.76 10.33 1.53
N PHE A 4 -7.73 9.56 1.18
CA PHE A 4 -6.34 10.00 1.31
C PHE A 4 -6.07 11.28 0.50
N HIS A 5 -6.57 11.37 -0.73
CA HIS A 5 -6.39 12.55 -1.56
C HIS A 5 -7.06 13.79 -0.97
N ALA A 6 -8.29 13.63 -0.48
CA ALA A 6 -9.04 14.72 0.16
C ALA A 6 -8.31 15.21 1.42
N CYS A 7 -7.91 14.29 2.31
CA CYS A 7 -7.18 14.61 3.53
C CYS A 7 -5.81 15.25 3.23
N ALA A 8 -5.09 14.75 2.23
CA ALA A 8 -3.79 15.30 1.84
C ALA A 8 -3.91 16.73 1.29
N ARG A 9 -4.98 17.05 0.55
CA ARG A 9 -5.21 18.40 0.02
C ARG A 9 -5.79 19.38 1.04
N SER A 10 -6.48 18.89 2.07
CA SER A 10 -7.00 19.75 3.14
C SER A 10 -5.92 20.24 4.11
N LEU A 11 -4.68 19.74 3.98
CA LEU A 11 -3.60 20.16 4.85
C LEU A 11 -3.12 21.59 4.53
N PRO A 12 -2.69 22.35 5.56
CA PRO A 12 -2.09 23.68 5.37
C PRO A 12 -0.92 23.66 4.39
N VAL A 13 -0.63 24.80 3.76
CA VAL A 13 0.37 24.92 2.69
C VAL A 13 1.73 24.35 3.06
N LYS A 14 2.20 24.49 4.30
CA LYS A 14 3.50 23.99 4.77
C LYS A 14 3.50 22.52 5.22
N GLN A 15 2.35 21.85 5.16
CA GLN A 15 2.14 20.46 5.57
C GLN A 15 1.68 19.60 4.39
N ARG A 16 1.79 20.11 3.16
CA ARG A 16 1.39 19.38 1.97
C ARG A 16 2.34 18.22 1.70
N VAL A 17 1.88 17.28 0.88
CA VAL A 17 2.64 16.08 0.51
C VAL A 17 3.93 16.43 -0.24
N GLU A 18 3.93 17.53 -1.00
CA GLU A 18 5.08 18.01 -1.74
C GLU A 18 6.24 18.46 -0.82
N ASP A 19 5.90 19.01 0.34
CA ASP A 19 6.84 19.58 1.31
C ASP A 19 7.39 18.52 2.27
N ASN A 20 6.58 17.53 2.63
CA ASN A 20 6.99 16.46 3.54
C ASN A 20 6.55 15.05 3.07
N PRO A 21 7.03 14.58 1.90
CA PRO A 21 6.62 13.29 1.35
C PRO A 21 7.04 12.10 2.24
N GLY A 22 8.09 12.26 3.06
CA GLY A 22 8.56 11.23 3.99
C GLY A 22 7.53 10.91 5.09
N PHE A 23 6.85 11.92 5.62
CA PHE A 23 5.77 11.72 6.59
C PHE A 23 4.64 10.86 6.01
N PHE A 24 4.12 11.22 4.83
CA PHE A 24 3.04 10.47 4.17
C PHE A 24 3.47 9.06 3.78
N TYR A 25 4.72 8.88 3.38
CA TYR A 25 5.28 7.55 3.16
C TYR A 25 5.29 6.71 4.45
N GLY A 26 5.59 7.32 5.60
CA GLY A 26 5.45 6.70 6.92
C GLY A 26 4.01 6.34 7.27
N VAL A 27 3.04 7.21 6.96
CA VAL A 27 1.61 6.91 7.14
C VAL A 27 1.20 5.70 6.30
N LEU A 28 1.59 5.62 5.03
CA LEU A 28 1.29 4.47 4.17
C LEU A 28 1.90 3.16 4.70
N LYS A 29 3.14 3.21 5.23
CA LYS A 29 3.72 2.09 5.96
C LYS A 29 2.86 1.65 7.13
N SER A 30 2.47 2.60 7.98
CA SER A 30 1.65 2.32 9.16
C SER A 30 0.29 1.69 8.79
N VAL A 31 -0.35 2.15 7.72
CA VAL A 31 -1.62 1.57 7.25
C VAL A 31 -1.43 0.11 6.85
N SER A 32 -0.36 -0.23 6.11
CA SER A 32 -0.08 -1.61 5.74
C SER A 32 0.15 -2.52 6.96
N TYR A 33 0.84 -2.04 7.99
CA TYR A 33 1.02 -2.77 9.24
C TYR A 33 -0.30 -2.95 10.01
N SER A 34 -1.16 -1.93 10.05
CA SER A 34 -2.47 -2.04 10.70
C SER A 34 -3.38 -3.05 10.00
N MET A 35 -3.40 -3.04 8.66
CA MET A 35 -4.14 -4.04 7.87
C MET A 35 -3.66 -5.46 8.15
N MET A 36 -2.35 -5.66 8.20
CA MET A 36 -1.76 -6.93 8.58
C MET A 36 -2.22 -7.39 9.97
N ARG A 37 -2.21 -6.51 10.98
CA ARG A 37 -2.70 -6.87 12.33
C ARG A 37 -4.19 -7.23 12.35
N ILE A 38 -5.01 -6.55 11.55
CA ILE A 38 -6.44 -6.85 11.42
C ILE A 38 -6.63 -8.23 10.79
N LEU A 39 -5.95 -8.50 9.67
CA LEU A 39 -6.03 -9.78 8.97
C LEU A 39 -5.55 -10.95 9.85
N GLN A 40 -4.47 -10.77 10.60
CA GLN A 40 -3.98 -11.76 11.57
C GLN A 40 -4.99 -12.05 12.68
N LYS A 41 -5.70 -11.02 13.18
CA LYS A 41 -6.76 -11.21 14.18
C LYS A 41 -7.98 -11.91 13.60
N GLN A 42 -8.31 -11.65 12.33
CA GLN A 42 -9.45 -12.27 11.63
C GLN A 42 -9.15 -13.72 11.23
N GLN A 43 -7.90 -14.06 10.88
CA GLN A 43 -7.48 -15.38 10.44
C GLN A 43 -6.89 -16.26 11.57
N LYS A 44 -7.40 -16.16 12.81
CA LYS A 44 -6.91 -16.93 13.98
C LYS A 44 -6.77 -18.46 13.75
N ALA A 45 -7.33 -19.04 12.69
CA ALA A 45 -7.25 -20.47 12.34
C ALA A 45 -6.32 -20.84 11.16
N CYS A 46 -5.76 -19.90 10.40
CA CYS A 46 -4.91 -20.21 9.22
C CYS A 46 -3.43 -19.79 9.36
N ALA A 47 -3.07 -19.11 10.46
CA ALA A 47 -1.79 -18.43 10.59
C ALA A 47 -0.66 -19.25 11.24
N GLU A 48 -0.94 -20.42 11.83
CA GLU A 48 0.07 -21.18 12.59
C GLU A 48 1.25 -21.67 11.73
N ASN A 49 1.09 -21.74 10.41
CA ASN A 49 2.13 -22.19 9.46
C ASN A 49 2.55 -21.15 8.41
N LEU A 50 2.06 -19.91 8.50
CA LEU A 50 2.41 -18.87 7.52
C LEU A 50 3.72 -18.19 7.90
N ASN A 51 4.67 -18.13 6.97
CA ASN A 51 5.89 -17.35 7.14
C ASN A 51 5.50 -15.87 7.29
N GLN A 52 5.57 -15.37 8.53
CA GLN A 52 5.17 -14.02 8.89
C GLN A 52 5.89 -12.95 8.06
N SER A 53 7.16 -13.16 7.73
CA SER A 53 7.91 -12.22 6.89
C SER A 53 7.35 -12.15 5.47
N GLN A 54 6.94 -13.29 4.90
CA GLN A 54 6.29 -13.33 3.58
C GLN A 54 4.92 -12.66 3.63
N LEU A 55 4.11 -12.94 4.65
CA LEU A 55 2.80 -12.32 4.81
C LEU A 55 2.89 -10.79 4.90
N ASN A 56 3.85 -10.29 5.69
CA ASN A 56 4.09 -8.86 5.84
C ASN A 56 4.49 -8.23 4.50
N ALA A 57 5.43 -8.85 3.77
CA ALA A 57 5.85 -8.38 2.46
C ALA A 57 4.69 -8.35 1.46
N SER A 58 3.85 -9.39 1.45
CA SER A 58 2.70 -9.50 0.54
C SER A 58 1.67 -8.40 0.78
N ILE A 59 1.32 -8.16 2.05
CA ILE A 59 0.35 -7.14 2.42
C ILE A 59 0.90 -5.74 2.12
N THR A 60 2.15 -5.45 2.51
CA THR A 60 2.78 -4.17 2.19
C THR A 60 2.84 -3.94 0.68
N TRP A 61 3.18 -4.97 -0.10
CA TRP A 61 3.21 -4.90 -1.55
C TRP A 61 1.83 -4.57 -2.12
N LEU A 62 0.77 -5.25 -1.67
CA LEU A 62 -0.62 -5.00 -2.10
C LEU A 62 -1.08 -3.58 -1.77
N CYS A 63 -0.85 -3.11 -0.53
CA CYS A 63 -1.20 -1.75 -0.13
C CYS A 63 -0.51 -0.69 -1.01
N TRP A 64 0.77 -0.90 -1.30
CA TRP A 64 1.55 0.05 -2.09
C TRP A 64 1.18 -0.02 -3.58
N LYS A 65 0.90 -1.20 -4.11
CA LYS A 65 0.35 -1.35 -5.46
C LYS A 65 -1.00 -0.68 -5.61
N ALA A 66 -1.91 -0.90 -4.67
CA ALA A 66 -3.21 -0.23 -4.64
C ALA A 66 -3.07 1.30 -4.66
N PHE A 67 -2.16 1.85 -3.84
CA PHE A 67 -1.84 3.27 -3.87
C PHE A 67 -1.33 3.70 -5.25
N LEU A 68 -0.35 3.00 -5.82
CA LEU A 68 0.26 3.36 -7.09
C LEU A 68 -0.75 3.33 -8.25
N VAL A 69 -1.58 2.30 -8.35
CA VAL A 69 -2.64 2.20 -9.38
C VAL A 69 -3.59 3.40 -9.27
N THR A 70 -4.04 3.67 -8.04
CA THR A 70 -5.00 4.74 -7.74
C THR A 70 -4.50 6.14 -8.09
N TYR A 71 -3.21 6.40 -7.86
CA TYR A 71 -2.61 7.71 -8.09
C TYR A 71 -1.81 7.81 -9.40
N ARG A 72 -1.72 6.73 -10.20
CA ARG A 72 -1.00 6.70 -11.49
C ARG A 72 -1.53 7.74 -12.47
N LEU A 73 -2.85 7.80 -12.63
CA LEU A 73 -3.51 8.64 -13.64
C LEU A 73 -3.67 10.09 -13.19
N ARG A 74 -3.59 10.36 -11.88
CA ARG A 74 -3.95 11.68 -11.33
C ARG A 74 -2.76 12.64 -11.23
N LEU A 75 -1.53 12.17 -11.49
CA LEU A 75 -0.27 12.93 -11.29
C LEU A 75 -0.18 13.61 -9.91
N CYS A 76 -0.94 13.11 -8.94
CA CYS A 76 -1.01 13.68 -7.60
C CYS A 76 0.17 13.13 -6.80
N PHE A 77 1.00 14.02 -6.26
CA PHE A 77 2.10 13.67 -5.36
C PHE A 77 3.26 12.89 -6.03
N PRO A 78 3.98 13.48 -7.00
CA PRO A 78 5.05 12.78 -7.72
C PRO A 78 6.19 12.31 -6.81
N ARG A 79 6.58 13.12 -5.81
CA ARG A 79 7.63 12.75 -4.83
C ARG A 79 7.23 11.55 -3.98
N LEU A 80 6.01 11.55 -3.43
CA LEU A 80 5.49 10.42 -2.65
C LEU A 80 5.37 9.16 -3.51
N THR A 81 4.86 9.29 -4.74
CA THR A 81 4.74 8.18 -5.68
C THR A 81 6.10 7.54 -5.98
N ASN A 82 7.15 8.33 -6.14
CA ASN A 82 8.51 7.81 -6.35
C ASN A 82 9.05 7.08 -5.11
N LEU A 83 8.79 7.57 -3.90
CA LEU A 83 9.15 6.87 -2.67
C LEU A 83 8.42 5.52 -2.56
N VAL A 84 7.13 5.48 -2.90
CA VAL A 84 6.36 4.23 -2.89
C VAL A 84 6.88 3.25 -3.94
N LYS A 85 7.19 3.71 -5.16
CA LYS A 85 7.83 2.87 -6.20
C LYS A 85 9.15 2.26 -5.73
N ALA A 86 10.03 3.08 -5.15
CA ALA A 86 11.31 2.61 -4.60
C ALA A 86 11.08 1.57 -3.48
N GLY A 87 10.10 1.84 -2.61
CA GLY A 87 9.67 0.88 -1.59
C GLY A 87 9.22 -0.45 -2.20
N VAL A 88 8.35 -0.43 -3.21
CA VAL A 88 7.85 -1.66 -3.87
C VAL A 88 9.01 -2.51 -4.38
N VAL A 89 10.05 -1.91 -4.96
CA VAL A 89 11.26 -2.64 -5.40
C VAL A 89 11.94 -3.34 -4.23
N VAL A 90 12.05 -2.68 -3.07
CA VAL A 90 12.65 -3.29 -1.86
C VAL A 90 11.78 -4.43 -1.33
N VAL A 91 10.46 -4.25 -1.27
CA VAL A 91 9.52 -5.28 -0.79
C VAL A 91 9.49 -6.49 -1.74
N LYS A 92 9.55 -6.27 -3.06
CA LYS A 92 9.63 -7.34 -4.06
C LYS A 92 10.81 -8.29 -3.80
N LYS A 93 11.96 -7.79 -3.33
CA LYS A 93 13.12 -8.63 -2.99
C LYS A 93 12.88 -9.59 -1.82
N HIS A 94 11.87 -9.33 -1.00
CA HIS A 94 11.51 -10.16 0.14
C HIS A 94 10.41 -11.18 -0.21
N LEU A 95 9.83 -11.11 -1.41
CA LEU A 95 8.80 -12.02 -1.88
C LEU A 95 9.41 -13.15 -2.68
N ARG A 96 8.89 -14.38 -2.52
CA ARG A 96 9.19 -15.46 -3.45
C ARG A 96 8.55 -15.16 -4.80
N GLN A 97 9.19 -15.63 -5.88
CA GLN A 97 8.70 -15.40 -7.24
C GLN A 97 7.26 -15.94 -7.44
N SER A 98 6.94 -17.10 -6.86
CA SER A 98 5.59 -17.68 -6.90
C SER A 98 4.55 -16.78 -6.23
N ASP A 99 4.89 -16.21 -5.08
CA ASP A 99 4.00 -15.34 -4.32
C ASP A 99 3.81 -14.01 -5.07
N LEU A 100 4.87 -13.48 -5.68
CA LEU A 100 4.78 -12.27 -6.50
C LEU A 100 3.87 -12.46 -7.73
N ILE A 101 4.00 -13.59 -8.45
CA ILE A 101 3.14 -13.89 -9.60
C ILE A 101 1.67 -13.99 -9.16
N PHE A 102 1.41 -14.67 -8.04
CA PHE A 102 0.07 -14.77 -7.48
C PHE A 102 -0.49 -13.38 -7.10
N LEU A 103 0.29 -12.57 -6.39
CA LEU A 103 -0.11 -11.22 -5.99
C LEU A 103 -0.35 -10.31 -7.20
N GLU A 104 0.48 -10.40 -8.25
CA GLU A 104 0.29 -9.65 -9.50
C GLU A 104 -0.98 -10.10 -10.23
N SER A 105 -1.31 -11.39 -10.20
CA SER A 105 -2.54 -11.91 -10.80
C SER A 105 -3.81 -11.38 -10.12
N ILE A 106 -3.75 -11.12 -8.81
CA ILE A 106 -4.87 -10.56 -8.02
C ILE A 106 -4.90 -9.04 -8.14
N ALA A 107 -3.75 -8.38 -8.08
CA ALA A 107 -3.66 -6.93 -8.05
C ALA A 107 -3.88 -6.27 -9.42
N GLY A 108 -3.79 -7.04 -10.52
CA GLY A 108 -4.07 -6.60 -11.89
C GLY A 108 -3.33 -5.32 -12.30
N ASP A 109 -3.76 -4.75 -13.44
CA ASP A 109 -3.48 -3.34 -13.77
C ASP A 109 -4.53 -2.39 -13.17
N ASP A 110 -5.68 -2.94 -12.77
CA ASP A 110 -6.81 -2.24 -12.19
C ASP A 110 -7.02 -2.67 -10.73
N LEU A 111 -7.49 -1.72 -9.91
CA LEU A 111 -7.70 -1.93 -8.49
C LEU A 111 -8.81 -2.98 -8.27
N PRO A 112 -8.58 -4.09 -7.53
CA PRO A 112 -9.66 -5.02 -7.21
C PRO A 112 -10.78 -4.28 -6.46
N SER A 113 -12.05 -4.54 -6.79
CA SER A 113 -13.22 -3.85 -6.22
C SER A 113 -13.26 -3.85 -4.67
N VAL A 114 -12.66 -4.87 -4.05
CA VAL A 114 -12.46 -4.93 -2.59
C VAL A 114 -11.68 -3.74 -2.03
N PHE A 115 -10.73 -3.18 -2.78
CA PHE A 115 -9.94 -2.02 -2.38
C PHE A 115 -10.60 -0.68 -2.75
N GLU A 116 -11.63 -0.66 -3.60
CA GLU A 116 -12.42 0.55 -3.82
C GLU A 116 -13.03 1.02 -2.49
N ASN A 117 -13.62 0.10 -1.72
CA ASN A 117 -14.25 0.42 -0.44
C ASN A 117 -13.27 0.78 0.68
N ILE A 118 -11.99 0.42 0.56
CA ILE A 118 -10.95 0.77 1.53
C ILE A 118 -10.43 2.20 1.31
N MET A 119 -10.63 2.76 0.10
CA MET A 119 -10.20 4.11 -0.27
C MET A 119 -11.35 5.11 -0.55
N VAL A 120 -12.61 4.66 -0.54
CA VAL A 120 -13.83 5.48 -0.45
C VAL A 120 -13.95 6.08 0.93
#